data_AF-A0A183J840-F1
#
_entry.id   AF-A0A183J840-F1
#
_cell.length_a   1.000
_cell.length_b   1.000
_cell.length_c   1.000
_cell.angle_alpha   90.00
_cell.angle_beta   90.00
_cell.angle_gamma   90.00
#
_symmetry.space_group_name_H-M   'P 1'
#
loop_
_entity.id
_entity.type
_entity.pdbx_description
1 polymer ?
#
loop_
_entity_poly.entity_id
_entity_poly.type
_entity_poly.pdbx_seq_one_letter_code
_entity_poly.pdbx_strand_id
1 'polypeptide(L)'
;MLTNDGKVPIAIKVKTTNKQLFMVDVVHSIIQPGESKKLRIKCLPFYFNPKRNIHDRIGIFYCKAPNDAVDAKKVWRTAVKWKKHIMDVAYNQEREEAHGKECEKACSPAGSFHLSGSSPPVSEDTSTSVLYTFASSYKSDWSDASTSDLSGQKKKEKKNEDV
;
A
#
# COMPACT_ATOMS: atom_id res chain seq x y z
N MET A 1 4.54 -7.19 -0.73
CA MET A 1 4.08 -8.43 -0.05
C MET A 1 4.44 -8.32 1.41
N LEU A 2 3.61 -8.82 2.33
CA LEU A 2 3.88 -8.82 3.77
C LEU A 2 4.01 -10.26 4.23
N THR A 3 5.10 -10.62 4.87
CA THR A 3 5.36 -12.00 5.34
C THR A 3 5.63 -11.98 6.83
N ASN A 4 5.03 -12.91 7.57
CA ASN A 4 5.27 -13.08 9.00
C ASN A 4 6.16 -14.31 9.24
N ASP A 5 7.47 -14.11 9.24
CA ASP A 5 8.45 -15.16 9.57
C ASP A 5 8.58 -15.42 11.08
N GLY A 6 7.79 -14.71 11.91
CA GLY A 6 7.79 -14.85 13.35
C GLY A 6 6.97 -16.03 13.85
N LYS A 7 7.02 -16.26 15.17
CA LYS A 7 6.28 -17.33 15.86
C LYS A 7 4.91 -16.90 16.41
N VAL A 8 4.57 -15.62 16.30
CA VAL A 8 3.33 -15.05 16.87
C VAL A 8 2.52 -14.34 15.78
N PRO A 9 1.19 -14.29 15.90
CA PRO A 9 0.38 -13.54 14.95
C PRO A 9 0.69 -12.05 15.00
N ILE A 10 0.63 -11.39 13.84
CA ILE A 10 0.89 -9.96 13.71
C ILE A 10 -0.37 -9.27 13.21
N ALA A 11 -0.88 -8.31 13.99
CA ALA A 11 -1.91 -7.40 13.53
C ALA A 11 -1.27 -6.26 12.74
N ILE A 12 -1.76 -6.02 11.53
CA ILE A 12 -1.33 -4.92 10.67
C ILE A 12 -2.43 -3.88 10.51
N LYS A 13 -2.02 -2.64 10.25
CA LYS A 13 -2.86 -1.52 9.86
C LYS A 13 -2.19 -0.72 8.77
N VAL A 14 -2.87 -0.55 7.64
CA VAL A 14 -2.38 0.23 6.50
C VAL A 14 -2.94 1.63 6.56
N LYS A 15 -2.09 2.63 6.31
CA LYS A 15 -2.46 4.04 6.20
C LYS A 15 -1.82 4.64 4.96
N THR A 16 -2.50 5.59 4.35
CA THR A 16 -1.96 6.43 3.27
C THR A 16 -2.09 7.89 3.68
N THR A 17 -1.18 8.74 3.20
CA THR A 17 -1.28 10.20 3.37
C THR A 17 -2.46 10.76 2.58
N ASN A 18 -2.71 10.23 1.39
CA ASN A 18 -3.79 10.65 0.51
C ASN A 18 -4.80 9.52 0.30
N LYS A 19 -5.89 9.57 1.10
CA LYS A 19 -6.96 8.56 1.04
C LYS A 19 -7.90 8.71 -0.15
N GLN A 20 -7.88 9.87 -0.81
CA GLN A 20 -8.67 10.10 -2.01
C GLN A 20 -7.99 9.52 -3.24
N LEU A 21 -6.66 9.49 -3.25
CA LEU A 21 -5.88 8.97 -4.37
C LEU A 21 -5.59 7.47 -4.26
N PHE A 22 -5.37 6.96 -3.05
CA PHE A 22 -5.01 5.55 -2.85
C PHE A 22 -6.15 4.74 -2.23
N MET A 23 -6.56 3.69 -2.95
CA MET A 23 -7.43 2.64 -2.43
C MET A 23 -6.61 1.44 -1.98
N VAL A 24 -6.85 0.97 -0.77
CA VAL A 24 -6.19 -0.21 -0.21
C VAL A 24 -7.24 -1.29 -0.01
N ASP A 25 -6.97 -2.50 -0.47
CA ASP A 25 -7.88 -3.65 -0.33
C ASP A 25 -8.07 -4.11 1.12
N VAL A 26 -7.02 -3.98 1.94
CA VAL A 26 -7.02 -4.39 3.35
C VAL A 26 -6.44 -3.30 4.24
N VAL A 27 -7.31 -2.67 5.05
CA VAL A 27 -6.89 -1.63 6.00
C VAL A 27 -6.41 -2.21 7.32
N HIS A 28 -7.02 -3.30 7.80
CA HIS A 28 -6.60 -4.03 9.00
C HIS A 28 -6.62 -5.52 8.72
N SER A 29 -5.63 -6.25 9.20
CA SER A 29 -5.57 -7.71 9.11
C SER A 29 -4.76 -8.30 10.24
N ILE A 30 -4.97 -9.58 10.51
CA ILE A 30 -4.01 -10.41 11.22
C ILE A 30 -3.28 -11.26 10.17
N ILE A 31 -1.99 -11.49 10.37
CA ILE A 31 -1.16 -12.40 9.58
C ILE A 31 -0.62 -13.45 10.53
N GLN A 32 -0.95 -14.71 10.30
CA GLN A 32 -0.54 -15.81 11.15
C GLN A 32 0.96 -16.13 10.99
N PRO A 33 1.59 -16.82 11.96
CA PRO A 33 2.96 -17.31 11.81
C PRO A 33 3.16 -18.11 10.52
N GLY A 34 4.20 -17.80 9.76
CA GLY A 34 4.50 -18.43 8.46
C GLY A 34 3.60 -17.99 7.30
N GLU A 35 2.59 -17.15 7.54
CA GLU A 35 1.69 -16.68 6.50
C GLU A 35 2.29 -15.49 5.73
N SER A 36 1.98 -15.42 4.44
CA SER A 36 2.24 -14.27 3.60
C SER A 36 0.94 -13.69 3.07
N LYS A 37 0.83 -12.36 3.12
CA LYS A 37 -0.32 -11.60 2.64
C LYS A 37 0.07 -10.63 1.53
N LYS A 38 -0.62 -10.72 0.40
CA LYS A 38 -0.51 -9.74 -0.68
C LYS A 38 -1.45 -8.57 -0.40
N LEU A 39 -0.87 -7.39 -0.23
CA LEU A 39 -1.60 -6.13 -0.13
C LEU A 39 -1.73 -5.51 -1.52
N ARG A 40 -2.93 -5.12 -1.92
CA ARG A 40 -3.17 -4.40 -3.18
C ARG A 40 -3.47 -2.94 -2.87
N ILE A 41 -2.65 -2.06 -3.44
CA ILE A 41 -2.82 -0.61 -3.36
C ILE A 41 -3.04 -0.12 -4.77
N LYS A 42 -4.21 0.47 -5.02
CA LYS A 42 -4.58 1.07 -6.30
C LYS A 42 -4.44 2.58 -6.19
N CYS A 43 -3.67 3.16 -7.10
CA CYS A 43 -3.69 4.60 -7.33
C CYS A 43 -4.85 4.91 -8.29
N LEU A 44 -5.70 5.86 -7.91
CA LEU A 44 -6.77 6.35 -8.77
C LEU A 44 -6.22 7.35 -9.80
N PRO A 45 -6.87 7.48 -10.97
CA PRO A 45 -6.49 8.49 -11.94
C PRO A 45 -6.51 9.89 -11.32
N PHE A 46 -5.47 10.68 -11.61
CA PHE A 46 -5.38 12.06 -11.16
C PHE A 46 -4.49 12.86 -12.11
N TYR A 47 -4.64 14.19 -12.07
CA TYR A 47 -3.77 15.08 -12.82
C TYR A 47 -2.43 15.24 -12.08
N PHE A 48 -1.39 14.59 -12.60
CA PHE A 48 -0.04 14.75 -12.08
C PHE A 48 0.57 16.06 -12.56
N ASN A 49 1.06 16.88 -11.61
CA ASN A 49 1.78 18.10 -11.91
C ASN A 49 3.22 17.98 -11.37
N PRO A 50 4.24 17.81 -12.23
CA PRO A 50 5.62 17.62 -11.79
C PRO A 50 6.23 18.84 -11.08
N LYS A 51 5.64 20.03 -11.24
CA LYS A 51 6.07 21.23 -10.52
C LYS A 51 5.56 21.26 -9.08
N ARG A 52 4.57 20.43 -8.74
CA ARG A 52 4.08 20.29 -7.37
C ARG A 52 4.93 19.24 -6.66
N ASN A 53 5.39 19.60 -5.47
CA ASN A 53 6.11 18.67 -4.61
C ASN A 53 5.09 17.74 -3.93
N ILE A 54 4.91 16.53 -4.47
CA ILE A 54 3.97 15.53 -3.95
C ILE A 54 4.76 14.58 -3.04
N HIS A 55 4.39 14.53 -1.76
CA HIS A 55 5.04 13.72 -0.72
C HIS A 55 4.11 12.63 -0.19
N ASP A 56 3.55 11.84 -1.11
CA ASP A 56 2.64 10.78 -0.72
C ASP A 56 3.38 9.59 -0.10
N ARG A 57 2.79 9.01 0.94
CA ARG A 57 3.38 7.91 1.71
C ARG A 57 2.36 6.83 2.01
N ILE A 58 2.84 5.60 2.03
CA ILE A 58 2.12 4.41 2.48
C ILE A 58 2.79 3.90 3.74
N GLY A 59 2.04 3.83 4.83
CA GLY A 59 2.49 3.33 6.11
C GLY A 59 1.88 1.96 6.44
N ILE A 60 2.74 1.00 6.78
CA ILE A 60 2.37 -0.28 7.36
C ILE A 60 2.69 -0.23 8.85
N PHE A 61 1.65 -0.18 9.67
CA PHE A 61 1.75 -0.23 11.13
C PHE A 61 1.51 -1.66 11.57
N TYR A 62 2.25 -2.16 12.54
CA TYR A 62 2.12 -3.54 12.98
C TYR A 62 2.46 -3.73 14.46
N CYS A 63 1.80 -4.70 15.09
CA CYS A 63 2.04 -5.11 16.47
C CYS A 63 1.80 -6.61 16.63
N LYS A 64 2.32 -7.19 17.72
CA LYS A 64 1.97 -8.56 18.10
C LYS A 64 0.49 -8.63 18.43
N ALA A 65 -0.17 -9.71 18.01
CA ALA A 65 -1.54 -10.03 18.35
C ALA A 65 -1.58 -11.27 19.26
N PRO A 66 -2.60 -11.39 20.12
CA PRO A 66 -2.89 -12.63 20.84
C PRO A 66 -3.09 -13.82 19.87
N ASN A 67 -2.74 -15.03 20.32
CA ASN A 67 -2.82 -16.24 19.49
C ASN A 67 -4.25 -16.58 19.03
N ASP A 68 -5.24 -16.19 19.82
CA ASP A 68 -6.67 -16.39 19.58
C ASP A 68 -7.36 -15.19 18.91
N ALA A 69 -6.59 -14.16 18.53
CA ALA A 69 -7.15 -12.96 17.95
C ALA A 69 -7.70 -13.23 16.54
N VAL A 70 -8.98 -12.91 16.35
CA VAL A 70 -9.67 -12.98 15.05
C VAL A 70 -9.98 -11.60 14.45
N ASP A 71 -10.02 -10.56 15.29
CA ASP A 71 -10.39 -9.21 14.89
C ASP A 71 -9.22 -8.23 15.10
N ALA A 72 -8.57 -7.89 13.98
CA ALA A 72 -7.49 -6.92 13.96
C ALA A 72 -7.89 -5.56 14.57
N LYS A 73 -9.13 -5.10 14.35
CA LYS A 73 -9.57 -3.79 14.86
C LYS A 73 -9.63 -3.79 16.39
N LYS A 74 -10.03 -4.89 17.02
CA LYS A 74 -10.01 -5.03 18.48
C LYS A 74 -8.59 -5.00 19.03
N VAL A 75 -7.66 -5.73 18.39
CA VAL A 75 -6.24 -5.70 18.77
C VAL A 75 -5.70 -4.28 18.74
N TRP A 76 -6.00 -3.50 17.69
CA TRP A 76 -5.54 -2.12 17.55
C TRP A 76 -6.13 -1.14 18.56
N ARG A 77 -7.26 -1.44 19.21
CA ARG A 77 -7.82 -0.59 20.27
C ARG A 77 -7.04 -0.71 21.58
N THR A 78 -6.44 -1.87 21.82
CA THR A 78 -5.70 -2.16 23.05
C THR A 78 -4.18 -2.18 22.85
N ALA A 79 -3.71 -2.04 21.61
CA ALA A 79 -2.29 -2.05 21.28
C ALA A 79 -1.55 -0.84 21.89
N VAL A 80 -0.66 -1.12 22.85
CA VAL A 80 0.19 -0.10 23.50
C VAL A 80 1.51 0.08 22.76
N LYS A 81 2.09 -1.00 22.25
CA LYS A 81 3.36 -1.01 21.52
C LYS A 81 3.15 -1.46 20.08
N TRP A 82 3.62 -0.64 19.15
CA TRP A 82 3.55 -0.93 17.72
C TRP A 82 4.79 -0.38 17.01
N LYS A 83 5.12 -0.99 15.87
CA LYS A 83 6.15 -0.54 14.95
C LYS A 83 5.50 -0.04 13.66
N LYS A 84 6.23 0.73 12.86
CA LYS A 84 5.78 1.20 11.56
C LYS A 84 6.88 1.09 10.52
N HIS A 85 6.48 0.79 9.31
CA HIS A 85 7.29 0.93 8.10
C HIS A 85 6.60 1.94 7.19
N ILE A 86 7.32 2.94 6.71
CA ILE A 86 6.78 4.00 5.85
C ILE A 86 7.54 3.93 4.53
N MET A 87 6.79 3.89 3.43
CA MET A 87 7.31 3.93 2.07
C MET A 87 6.86 5.24 1.42
N ASP A 88 7.78 5.93 0.76
CA ASP A 88 7.48 7.08 -0.09
C ASP A 88 6.96 6.60 -1.45
N VAL A 89 6.00 7.32 -2.02
CA VAL A 89 5.43 7.02 -3.34
C VAL A 89 6.15 7.84 -4.41
N ALA A 90 6.72 7.14 -5.39
CA ALA A 90 7.25 7.76 -6.60
C ALA A 90 6.22 7.68 -7.73
N TYR A 91 6.05 8.79 -8.44
CA TYR A 91 5.21 8.87 -9.64
C TYR A 91 6.11 9.00 -10.86
N ASN A 92 6.06 7.99 -11.73
CA ASN A 92 6.81 7.99 -12.98
C ASN A 92 5.81 8.17 -14.11
N GLN A 93 6.03 9.18 -14.94
CA GLN A 93 5.31 9.31 -16.20
C GLN A 93 6.08 8.49 -17.24
N GLU A 94 5.55 7.34 -17.61
CA GLU A 94 6.02 6.65 -18.81
C GLU A 94 5.72 7.56 -20.00
N ARG A 95 6.76 8.14 -20.59
CA ARG A 95 6.63 8.66 -21.95
C ARG A 95 6.59 7.42 -22.83
N GLU A 96 5.48 7.22 -23.52
CA GLU A 96 5.55 6.41 -24.74
C GLU A 96 6.55 7.11 -25.65
N GLU A 97 7.74 6.54 -25.76
CA GLU A 97 8.61 6.83 -26.87
C GLU A 97 7.82 6.40 -28.10
N ALA A 98 7.23 7.38 -28.78
CA ALA A 98 6.77 7.20 -30.14
C ALA A 98 8.00 6.72 -30.91
N HIS A 99 8.10 5.40 -31.10
CA HIS A 99 8.94 4.82 -32.13
C HIS A 99 8.43 5.38 -33.45
N GLY A 100 8.91 6.57 -33.80
CA GLY A 100 8.98 7.04 -35.16
C GLY A 100 9.77 5.98 -35.89
N LYS A 101 9.06 5.06 -36.55
CA LYS A 101 9.63 4.36 -37.69
C LYS A 101 9.87 5.43 -38.74
N GLU A 102 11.05 6.03 -38.68
CA GLU A 102 11.64 6.74 -39.79
C GLU A 102 11.73 5.72 -40.93
N CYS A 103 10.75 5.81 -41.83
CA CYS A 103 10.77 5.04 -43.06
C CYS A 103 11.81 5.71 -43.96
N GLU A 104 13.06 5.26 -43.88
CA GLU A 104 14.04 5.52 -44.92
C GLU A 104 13.57 4.87 -46.23
N LYS A 105 12.86 5.65 -47.05
CA LYS A 105 12.90 5.49 -48.50
C LYS A 105 13.14 6.85 -49.13
N ALA A 106 14.41 7.12 -49.38
CA ALA A 106 14.81 8.09 -50.38
C ALA A 106 14.35 7.61 -51.76
N CYS A 107 13.37 8.31 -52.34
CA CYS A 107 13.36 8.65 -53.76
C CYS A 107 12.30 9.74 -54.01
N SER A 108 12.76 10.96 -54.25
CA SER A 108 12.00 12.09 -54.83
C SER A 108 12.47 12.28 -56.29
N PRO A 109 11.82 13.11 -57.14
CA PRO A 109 10.53 13.81 -56.98
C PRO A 109 9.62 13.73 -58.23
N ALA A 110 8.33 14.09 -58.11
CA ALA A 110 7.66 15.06 -58.99
C ALA A 110 6.15 15.16 -58.67
N GLY A 111 5.64 16.40 -58.52
CA GLY A 111 4.27 16.73 -58.92
C GLY A 111 3.31 17.26 -57.85
N SER A 112 3.15 18.59 -57.88
CA SER A 112 1.89 19.35 -57.70
C SER A 112 1.22 19.48 -56.33
N PHE A 113 0.81 20.73 -56.06
CA PHE A 113 0.09 21.25 -54.90
C PHE A 113 -1.40 20.86 -54.90
N HIS A 114 -2.00 20.66 -53.72
CA HIS A 114 -3.20 21.41 -53.30
C HIS A 114 -3.52 21.23 -51.80
N LEU A 115 -4.03 22.32 -51.19
CA LEU A 115 -4.38 22.49 -49.78
C LEU A 115 -5.81 22.00 -49.46
N SER A 116 -6.02 21.76 -48.16
CA SER A 116 -7.26 21.90 -47.34
C SER A 116 -8.09 20.67 -46.98
N GLY A 117 -8.39 20.53 -45.68
CA GLY A 117 -9.73 20.14 -45.22
C GLY A 117 -9.92 18.88 -44.35
N SER A 118 -9.64 19.00 -43.04
CA SER A 118 -10.38 18.42 -41.89
C SER A 118 -10.51 16.91 -41.60
N SER A 119 -10.01 16.61 -40.39
CA SER A 119 -10.42 15.60 -39.38
C SER A 119 -9.97 14.14 -39.52
N PRO A 120 -9.41 13.57 -38.44
CA PRO A 120 -9.74 12.21 -38.02
C PRO A 120 -10.61 12.23 -36.74
N PRO A 121 -11.61 11.34 -36.62
CA PRO A 121 -12.24 11.03 -35.34
C PRO A 121 -11.54 9.87 -34.63
N VAL A 122 -11.62 9.91 -33.30
CA VAL A 122 -11.54 8.77 -32.37
C VAL A 122 -10.18 8.10 -32.13
N SER A 123 -9.82 7.99 -30.85
CA SER A 123 -9.15 6.87 -30.15
C SER A 123 -8.82 7.36 -28.74
N GLU A 124 -9.71 7.15 -27.77
CA GLU A 124 -9.74 6.00 -26.85
C GLU A 124 -8.78 6.12 -25.66
N ASP A 125 -9.37 5.85 -24.49
CA ASP A 125 -8.86 5.89 -23.13
C ASP A 125 -7.34 5.73 -22.97
N THR A 126 -6.71 6.78 -22.44
CA THR A 126 -5.38 6.68 -21.83
C THR A 126 -5.49 5.89 -20.51
N SER A 127 -5.55 4.57 -20.64
CA SER A 127 -5.44 3.66 -19.51
C SER A 127 -3.99 3.63 -19.05
N THR A 128 -3.64 4.52 -18.11
CA THR A 128 -2.34 4.49 -17.42
C THR A 128 -2.21 3.22 -16.58
N SER A 129 -1.50 2.21 -17.07
CA SER A 129 -1.12 1.05 -16.28
C SER A 129 0.18 1.35 -15.52
N VAL A 130 0.09 1.56 -14.21
CA VAL A 130 1.27 1.73 -13.34
C VAL A 130 1.69 0.38 -12.78
N LEU A 131 2.85 -0.12 -13.21
CA LEU A 131 3.51 -1.29 -12.61
C LEU A 131 4.28 -0.85 -11.35
N TYR A 132 3.85 -1.35 -10.19
CA TYR A 132 4.55 -1.11 -8.92
C TYR A 132 5.46 -2.29 -8.58
N THR A 133 6.77 -2.06 -8.59
CA THR A 133 7.76 -3.03 -8.10
C THR A 133 8.09 -2.72 -6.64
N PHE A 134 7.62 -3.58 -5.73
CA PHE A 134 8.01 -3.53 -4.31
C PHE A 134 8.98 -4.67 -4.02
N ALA A 135 10.29 -4.38 -4.03
CA ALA A 135 11.31 -5.27 -3.49
C ALA A 135 11.77 -4.72 -2.14
N SER A 136 11.30 -5.32 -1.05
CA SER A 136 11.95 -5.17 0.25
C SER A 136 11.77 -6.45 1.04
N SER A 137 12.87 -7.21 1.16
CA SER A 137 13.01 -8.35 2.07
C SER A 137 13.62 -7.82 3.36
N TYR A 138 12.91 -7.96 4.49
CA TYR A 138 13.43 -7.56 5.79
C TYR A 138 13.17 -8.66 6.82
N LYS A 139 14.26 -9.22 7.37
CA LYS A 139 14.22 -10.11 8.53
C LYS A 139 14.06 -9.26 9.79
N SER A 140 12.98 -9.47 10.54
CA SER A 140 12.79 -8.82 11.85
C SER A 140 13.33 -9.72 12.95
N ASP A 141 14.50 -9.39 13.51
CA ASP A 141 14.97 -10.01 14.75
C ASP A 141 14.09 -9.53 15.92
N TRP A 142 13.36 -10.48 16.51
CA TRP A 142 12.68 -10.30 17.79
C TRP A 142 13.38 -11.21 18.81
N SER A 143 14.49 -10.73 19.36
CA SER A 143 15.11 -11.36 20.52
C SER A 143 14.51 -10.76 21.80
N ASP A 144 13.79 -11.62 22.51
CA ASP A 144 13.42 -11.63 23.94
C ASP A 144 13.06 -10.34 24.69
N ALA A 145 11.82 -10.32 25.18
CA ALA A 145 11.50 -9.74 26.48
C ALA A 145 10.59 -10.73 27.22
N SER A 146 11.25 -11.45 28.12
CA SER A 146 10.83 -12.37 29.16
C SER A 146 9.35 -12.33 29.61
N THR A 147 8.77 -13.53 29.70
CA THR A 147 7.63 -13.85 30.57
C THR A 147 8.07 -13.80 32.04
N SER A 148 7.51 -12.87 32.82
CA SER A 148 7.41 -13.04 34.26
C SER A 148 6.06 -12.53 34.77
N ASP A 149 5.30 -13.50 35.29
CA ASP A 149 4.30 -13.44 36.35
C ASP A 149 3.05 -12.56 36.22
N LEU A 150 1.98 -13.24 35.78
CA LEU A 150 0.61 -12.95 36.16
C LEU A 150 0.30 -13.62 37.52
N SER A 151 0.42 -12.88 38.62
CA SER A 151 -0.31 -13.20 39.86
C SER A 151 -0.82 -11.93 40.52
N GLY A 152 -2.13 -11.70 40.41
CA GLY A 152 -2.80 -10.54 40.99
C GLY A 152 -4.30 -10.60 40.79
N GLN A 153 -4.93 -11.69 41.23
CA GLN A 153 -6.39 -11.76 41.36
C GLN A 153 -6.86 -10.69 42.35
N LYS A 154 -7.71 -9.76 41.91
CA LYS A 154 -8.43 -8.84 42.80
C LYS A 154 -9.91 -9.22 42.82
N LYS A 155 -10.26 -10.14 43.71
CA LYS A 155 -11.65 -10.42 44.12
C LYS A 155 -11.99 -9.39 45.21
N LYS A 156 -12.86 -8.42 44.91
CA LYS A 156 -13.52 -7.60 45.93
C LYS A 156 -14.99 -7.98 45.97
N GLU A 157 -15.31 -8.70 47.03
CA GLU A 157 -16.62 -9.16 47.47
C GLU A 157 -17.46 -7.95 47.90
N LYS A 158 -18.71 -7.90 47.42
CA LYS A 158 -19.75 -6.99 47.93
C LYS A 158 -20.27 -7.58 49.24
N LYS A 159 -20.22 -6.82 50.33
CA LYS A 159 -21.03 -7.09 51.52
C LYS A 159 -22.14 -6.04 51.59
N ASN A 160 -23.37 -6.51 51.33
CA ASN A 160 -24.60 -5.85 51.77
C ASN A 160 -24.77 -6.19 53.26
N GLU A 161 -25.20 -5.23 54.06
CA GLU A 161 -25.87 -5.49 55.34
C GLU A 161 -26.80 -4.30 55.62
N ASP A 162 -28.09 -4.56 55.44
CA ASP A 162 -29.19 -3.90 56.16
C ASP A 162 -29.10 -4.29 57.65
N VAL A 163 -29.22 -3.31 58.56
CA VAL A 163 -30.14 -3.24 59.74
C VAL A 163 -30.10 -1.81 60.26
#